data_AF-A0A9P8HUN4-F1
#
_entry.id   AF-A0A9P8HUN4-F1
#
_cell.length_a   1.000
_cell.length_b   1.000
_cell.length_c   1.000
_cell.angle_alpha   90.00
_cell.angle_beta   90.00
_cell.angle_gamma   90.00
#
_symmetry.space_group_name_H-M   'P 1'
#
loop_
_entity.id
_entity.type
_entity.pdbx_description
1 polymer ?
#
loop_
_entity_poly.entity_id
_entity_poly.type
_entity_poly.pdbx_seq_one_letter_code
_entity_poly.pdbx_strand_id
1 'polypeptide(L)'
;MRNLQLLILSSTLLLLATFSSAWPWPPYDVLKRDDTSTSPGSGSSSATSAASTTAGTDTSATAKGSKTGSGSASGTITGSGSSSPTGSNSTKSAKSKTTEIDPRVPAGGIQMLTPSALAAPSYYKIGEFVTFGWNYTSLSVSPTAVDIVASCQRNDQVYTIAMNQSLNGTQAVTWDTGAYQSTATVPLLTETYTLVVYDVDKGISATASPGYFGVFNQFTFGMYTPKPYTPLN
;
A
#
# COMPACT_ATOMS: atom_id res chain seq x y z
N MET A 1 -59.07 -15.55 20.14
CA MET A 1 -58.00 -14.67 19.66
C MET A 1 -56.78 -14.57 20.60
N ARG A 2 -56.88 -14.92 21.89
CA ARG A 2 -55.75 -14.85 22.84
C ARG A 2 -54.76 -16.02 22.78
N ASN A 3 -55.18 -17.16 22.22
CA ASN A 3 -54.31 -18.35 22.06
C ASN A 3 -53.48 -18.34 20.77
N LEU A 4 -53.83 -17.48 19.80
CA LEU A 4 -53.06 -17.34 18.55
C LEU A 4 -51.86 -16.39 18.72
N GLN A 5 -51.96 -15.38 19.60
CA GLN A 5 -50.84 -14.49 19.93
C GLN A 5 -49.75 -15.19 20.77
N LEU A 6 -50.10 -16.11 21.67
CA LEU A 6 -49.09 -16.87 22.43
C LEU A 6 -48.28 -17.85 21.54
N LEU A 7 -48.87 -18.37 20.46
CA LEU A 7 -48.18 -19.23 19.50
C LEU A 7 -47.19 -18.47 18.61
N ILE A 8 -47.49 -17.22 18.26
CA ILE A 8 -46.62 -16.37 17.43
C ILE A 8 -45.45 -15.79 18.25
N LEU A 9 -45.65 -15.50 19.55
CA LEU A 9 -44.56 -15.08 20.44
C LEU A 9 -43.60 -16.24 20.79
N SER A 10 -44.08 -17.48 20.85
CA SER A 10 -43.21 -18.64 21.11
C SER A 10 -42.27 -18.96 19.93
N SER A 11 -42.74 -18.74 18.69
CA SER A 11 -41.95 -19.03 17.48
C SER A 11 -40.84 -18.00 17.20
N THR A 12 -40.93 -16.79 17.74
CA THR A 12 -39.91 -15.74 17.53
C THR A 12 -38.77 -15.80 18.55
N LEU A 13 -38.99 -16.42 19.72
CA LEU A 13 -37.96 -16.59 20.75
C LEU A 13 -37.04 -17.80 20.51
N LEU A 14 -37.39 -18.72 19.60
CA LEU A 14 -36.59 -19.93 19.31
C LEU A 14 -35.62 -19.78 18.12
N LEU A 15 -35.55 -18.62 17.47
CA LEU A 15 -34.67 -18.36 16.31
C LEU A 15 -33.44 -17.51 16.62
N LEU A 16 -33.18 -17.18 17.89
CA LEU A 16 -32.10 -16.26 18.31
C LEU A 16 -30.98 -16.91 19.12
N ALA A 17 -30.73 -18.22 18.96
CA ALA A 17 -29.72 -18.92 19.76
C ALA A 17 -29.01 -20.08 19.05
N THR A 18 -28.57 -19.93 17.79
CA THR A 18 -27.54 -20.83 17.19
C THR A 18 -26.78 -20.19 16.02
N PHE A 19 -26.04 -19.10 16.25
CA PHE A 19 -24.92 -18.71 15.35
C PHE A 19 -23.78 -18.08 16.16
N SER A 20 -23.08 -18.92 16.93
CA SER A 20 -21.67 -18.68 17.28
C SER A 20 -20.84 -19.68 16.50
N SER A 21 -20.63 -19.40 15.21
CA SER A 21 -19.58 -20.07 14.45
C SER A 21 -18.26 -19.46 14.89
N ALA A 22 -17.62 -20.09 15.88
CA ALA A 22 -16.24 -19.82 16.22
C ALA A 22 -15.37 -20.15 14.99
N TRP A 23 -14.89 -19.12 14.31
CA TRP A 23 -13.85 -19.27 13.31
C TRP A 23 -12.58 -19.78 14.03
N PRO A 24 -11.99 -20.91 13.60
CA PRO A 24 -10.72 -21.36 14.13
C PRO A 24 -9.63 -20.46 13.53
N TRP A 25 -9.01 -19.68 14.40
CA TRP A 25 -7.78 -18.96 14.10
C TRP A 25 -6.68 -20.03 13.96
N PRO A 26 -5.83 -19.99 12.92
CA PRO A 26 -4.73 -20.92 12.80
C PRO A 26 -3.77 -20.76 13.99
N PRO A 27 -3.27 -21.85 14.60
CA PRO A 27 -2.28 -21.75 15.65
C PRO A 27 -0.99 -21.18 15.05
N TYR A 28 -0.51 -20.09 15.65
CA TYR A 28 0.84 -19.58 15.43
C TYR A 28 1.83 -20.64 15.94
N ASP A 29 2.40 -21.41 15.03
CA ASP A 29 3.50 -22.30 15.38
C ASP A 29 4.78 -21.46 15.44
N VAL A 30 5.29 -21.26 16.66
CA VAL A 30 6.55 -20.59 16.91
C VAL A 30 7.65 -21.58 16.51
N LEU A 31 8.14 -21.46 15.27
CA LEU A 31 9.34 -22.15 14.82
C LEU A 31 10.53 -21.71 15.68
N LYS A 32 10.82 -22.50 16.72
CA LYS A 32 12.12 -22.54 17.39
C LYS A 32 13.11 -23.18 16.42
N ARG A 33 14.19 -22.45 16.16
CA ARG A 33 15.37 -22.88 15.41
C ARG A 33 15.96 -24.17 15.98
N ASP A 34 16.47 -24.98 15.05
CA ASP A 34 17.24 -26.21 15.19
C ASP A 34 18.27 -26.20 16.33
N ASP A 35 18.41 -27.36 16.98
CA ASP A 35 19.74 -27.89 17.30
C ASP A 35 19.76 -29.43 17.19
N THR A 36 20.91 -29.88 16.70
CA THR A 36 21.27 -31.18 16.13
C THR A 36 21.32 -32.32 17.16
N SER A 37 20.96 -33.56 16.76
CA SER A 37 21.80 -34.78 16.87
C SER A 37 21.01 -36.13 16.87
N THR A 38 21.35 -36.97 15.89
CA THR A 38 21.51 -38.44 15.98
C THR A 38 20.29 -39.39 15.84
N SER A 39 20.23 -40.00 14.64
CA SER A 39 19.57 -41.26 14.19
C SER A 39 20.10 -42.51 14.96
N PRO A 40 19.61 -43.78 14.83
CA PRO A 40 18.97 -44.39 13.64
C PRO A 40 17.96 -45.57 13.80
N GLY A 41 17.38 -45.95 12.65
CA GLY A 41 16.94 -47.33 12.30
C GLY A 41 15.46 -47.44 11.89
N SER A 42 15.03 -48.20 10.90
CA SER A 42 15.64 -49.04 9.84
C SER A 42 14.51 -49.50 8.90
N GLY A 43 14.84 -49.76 7.62
CA GLY A 43 13.95 -50.43 6.63
C GLY A 43 14.18 -49.90 5.20
N SER A 44 15.32 -50.19 4.58
CA SER A 44 15.57 -51.31 3.62
C SER A 44 14.86 -51.10 2.26
N SER A 45 15.58 -50.64 1.23
CA SER A 45 16.31 -51.42 0.17
C SER A 45 15.50 -51.44 -1.13
N SER A 46 15.98 -51.14 -2.34
CA SER A 46 17.28 -51.39 -3.00
C SER A 46 17.34 -50.46 -4.25
N ALA A 47 18.41 -49.69 -4.53
CA ALA A 47 19.67 -50.04 -5.21
C ALA A 47 19.47 -50.62 -6.63
N THR A 48 20.12 -50.15 -7.71
CA THR A 48 21.58 -50.15 -7.95
C THR A 48 21.86 -49.35 -9.26
N SER A 49 22.68 -48.30 -9.31
CA SER A 49 24.17 -48.19 -9.51
C SER A 49 24.63 -48.50 -10.96
N ALA A 50 25.73 -47.96 -11.52
CA ALA A 50 26.96 -47.34 -11.02
C ALA A 50 27.63 -46.52 -12.17
N ALA A 51 28.31 -45.39 -11.92
CA ALA A 51 29.77 -45.19 -11.74
C ALA A 51 30.61 -45.39 -13.03
N SER A 52 31.75 -44.76 -13.36
CA SER A 52 32.75 -43.84 -12.76
C SER A 52 33.71 -43.46 -13.94
N THR A 53 34.50 -42.38 -13.97
CA THR A 53 35.88 -42.29 -13.45
C THR A 53 36.57 -40.98 -13.92
N THR A 54 37.60 -40.62 -13.16
CA THR A 54 38.51 -39.45 -13.19
C THR A 54 39.77 -39.65 -14.06
N ALA A 55 40.34 -38.58 -14.63
CA ALA A 55 41.79 -38.26 -14.82
C ALA A 55 41.88 -36.92 -15.61
N GLY A 56 42.56 -35.85 -15.15
CA GLY A 56 44.02 -35.60 -15.16
C GLY A 56 44.45 -34.99 -16.52
N THR A 57 45.27 -33.94 -16.71
CA THR A 57 46.33 -33.31 -15.90
C THR A 57 46.87 -32.07 -16.69
N ASP A 58 47.22 -30.95 -16.00
CA ASP A 58 48.42 -30.07 -16.15
C ASP A 58 48.82 -29.41 -17.52
N THR A 59 49.50 -28.27 -17.66
CA THR A 59 50.21 -27.27 -16.81
C THR A 59 50.62 -26.08 -17.71
N SER A 60 50.62 -24.83 -17.20
CA SER A 60 51.85 -23.97 -17.15
C SER A 60 51.58 -22.58 -16.55
N ALA A 61 52.47 -22.22 -15.63
CA ALA A 61 52.47 -21.05 -14.77
C ALA A 61 53.35 -19.91 -15.31
N THR A 62 53.15 -18.70 -14.80
CA THR A 62 54.26 -17.81 -14.36
C THR A 62 53.73 -16.87 -13.28
N ALA A 63 54.53 -16.72 -12.22
CA ALA A 63 54.21 -16.21 -10.90
C ALA A 63 54.65 -14.76 -10.65
N LYS A 64 54.29 -14.26 -9.44
CA LYS A 64 55.00 -13.32 -8.52
C LYS A 64 54.13 -12.09 -8.15
N GLY A 65 53.76 -11.79 -6.89
CA GLY A 65 53.91 -12.44 -5.59
C GLY A 65 53.47 -11.51 -4.43
N SER A 66 52.89 -12.10 -3.35
CA SER A 66 53.01 -11.81 -1.88
C SER A 66 52.78 -10.37 -1.33
N LYS A 67 52.14 -10.06 -0.17
CA LYS A 67 51.91 -10.68 1.16
C LYS A 67 50.61 -10.07 1.77
N THR A 68 49.66 -10.81 2.36
CA THR A 68 49.52 -11.27 3.77
C THR A 68 49.13 -10.21 4.80
N GLY A 69 48.04 -10.45 5.55
CA GLY A 69 47.69 -9.71 6.78
C GLY A 69 46.24 -9.89 7.26
N SER A 70 45.88 -11.08 7.75
CA SER A 70 44.57 -11.37 8.37
C SER A 70 44.46 -10.81 9.79
N GLY A 71 43.25 -10.52 10.26
CA GLY A 71 43.00 -10.31 11.69
C GLY A 71 41.53 -10.04 12.01
N SER A 72 40.76 -11.11 12.25
CA SER A 72 39.41 -11.08 12.82
C SER A 72 39.50 -11.35 14.32
N ALA A 73 38.88 -10.49 15.15
CA ALA A 73 38.47 -10.77 16.54
C ALA A 73 37.57 -9.60 16.99
N SER A 74 36.26 -9.80 17.16
CA SER A 74 35.60 -10.24 18.41
C SER A 74 35.96 -9.34 19.61
N GLY A 75 35.01 -8.51 20.04
CA GLY A 75 35.15 -7.59 21.17
C GLY A 75 33.93 -7.67 22.08
N THR A 76 34.07 -8.44 23.15
CA THR A 76 33.17 -8.60 24.30
C THR A 76 33.04 -7.30 25.10
N ILE A 77 31.86 -7.13 25.70
CA ILE A 77 31.45 -6.01 26.56
C ILE A 77 32.01 -6.18 27.98
N THR A 78 32.73 -5.20 28.54
CA THR A 78 32.84 -4.97 30.00
C THR A 78 33.28 -3.54 30.36
N GLY A 79 32.42 -2.86 31.13
CA GLY A 79 32.72 -2.07 32.35
C GLY A 79 33.87 -1.05 32.43
N SER A 80 33.47 0.22 32.53
CA SER A 80 33.93 1.26 33.48
C SER A 80 35.44 1.53 33.68
N GLY A 81 35.88 2.72 33.23
CA GLY A 81 37.16 3.31 33.65
C GLY A 81 37.40 4.68 33.01
N SER A 82 37.38 5.73 33.83
CA SER A 82 37.68 7.12 33.48
C SER A 82 39.03 7.28 32.77
N SER A 83 39.05 7.82 31.56
CA SER A 83 40.18 8.59 31.02
C SER A 83 39.76 9.31 29.73
N SER A 84 40.04 10.61 29.71
CA SER A 84 39.81 11.52 28.58
C SER A 84 40.79 11.23 27.44
N PRO A 85 40.33 11.21 26.17
CA PRO A 85 41.17 11.61 25.07
C PRO A 85 40.54 12.73 24.24
N THR A 86 41.31 13.80 24.12
CA THR A 86 41.22 14.84 23.10
C THR A 86 41.21 14.25 21.69
N GLY A 87 40.17 14.56 20.91
CA GLY A 87 40.11 14.20 19.49
C GLY A 87 38.72 14.30 18.87
N SER A 88 38.17 15.52 18.71
CA SER A 88 36.92 15.70 17.95
C SER A 88 37.22 16.01 16.49
N ASN A 89 37.36 14.96 15.69
CA ASN A 89 37.21 15.04 14.24
C ASN A 89 35.70 15.21 13.96
N SER A 90 35.25 16.44 13.68
CA SER A 90 33.82 16.73 13.49
C SER A 90 33.34 16.14 12.16
N THR A 91 32.86 14.89 12.17
CA THR A 91 31.91 14.43 11.17
C THR A 91 30.63 15.23 11.34
N LYS A 92 30.40 16.19 10.43
CA LYS A 92 29.12 16.90 10.31
C LYS A 92 28.04 15.86 10.00
N SER A 93 27.41 15.35 11.05
CA SER A 93 26.16 14.61 10.93
C SER A 93 25.14 15.56 10.33
N ALA A 94 24.67 15.25 9.14
CA ALA A 94 23.61 16.01 8.49
C ALA A 94 22.39 15.98 9.41
N LYS A 95 22.02 17.14 9.95
CA LYS A 95 20.84 17.29 10.81
C LYS A 95 19.60 16.97 9.98
N SER A 96 19.07 15.76 10.13
CA SER A 96 17.73 15.41 9.64
C SER A 96 16.76 16.42 10.23
N LYS A 97 16.13 17.23 9.38
CA LYS A 97 15.06 18.14 9.79
C LYS A 97 13.82 17.30 10.07
N THR A 98 13.73 16.77 11.27
CA THR A 98 12.48 16.19 11.76
C THR A 98 11.63 17.35 12.26
N THR A 99 10.58 17.70 11.52
CA THR A 99 9.54 18.57 12.05
C THR A 99 8.78 17.76 13.11
N GLU A 100 8.97 18.10 14.39
CA GLU A 100 8.18 17.50 15.46
C GLU A 100 6.73 18.02 15.33
N ILE A 101 5.84 17.16 14.85
CA ILE A 101 4.41 17.44 14.79
C ILE A 101 3.76 16.76 15.97
N ASP A 102 2.88 17.49 16.68
CA ASP A 102 2.09 16.91 17.76
C ASP A 102 1.23 15.76 17.20
N PRO A 103 1.37 14.53 17.74
CA PRO A 103 0.63 13.37 17.25
C PRO A 103 -0.89 13.47 17.43
N ARG A 104 -1.38 14.45 18.19
CA ARG A 104 -2.82 14.74 18.34
C ARG A 104 -3.40 15.52 17.15
N VAL A 105 -2.56 16.09 16.29
CA VAL A 105 -3.01 16.79 15.09
C VAL A 105 -3.54 15.76 14.10
N PRO A 106 -4.75 15.94 13.55
CA PRO A 106 -5.26 15.03 12.53
C PRO A 106 -4.39 15.08 11.26
N ALA A 107 -4.48 14.05 10.43
CA ALA A 107 -3.91 14.12 9.08
C ALA A 107 -4.62 15.21 8.25
N GLY A 108 -3.87 15.85 7.37
CA GLY A 108 -4.42 16.76 6.37
C GLY A 108 -5.26 16.01 5.34
N GLY A 109 -6.26 16.69 4.77
CA GLY A 109 -7.19 16.08 3.83
C GLY A 109 -7.77 17.07 2.82
N ILE A 110 -8.84 16.62 2.17
CA ILE A 110 -9.55 17.34 1.13
C ILE A 110 -11.02 17.48 1.51
N GLN A 111 -11.56 18.67 1.31
CA GLN A 111 -13.00 18.93 1.32
C GLN A 111 -13.47 19.26 -0.09
N MET A 112 -14.26 18.37 -0.68
CA MET A 112 -14.80 18.54 -2.03
C MET A 112 -15.79 19.71 -2.09
N LEU A 113 -15.59 20.58 -3.09
CA LEU A 113 -16.46 21.70 -3.44
C LEU A 113 -17.26 21.41 -4.69
N THR A 114 -16.61 20.87 -5.73
CA THR A 114 -17.21 20.56 -7.03
C THR A 114 -16.88 19.12 -7.40
N PRO A 115 -17.88 18.23 -7.51
CA PRO A 115 -19.25 18.42 -7.06
C PRO A 115 -19.30 18.55 -5.53
N SER A 116 -20.37 19.12 -4.99
CA SER A 116 -20.52 19.26 -3.53
C SER A 116 -20.48 17.87 -2.88
N ALA A 117 -19.70 17.73 -1.80
CA ALA A 117 -19.61 16.48 -1.05
C ALA A 117 -20.97 15.99 -0.51
N LEU A 118 -21.94 16.89 -0.35
CA LEU A 118 -23.30 16.60 0.12
C LEU A 118 -24.31 16.43 -1.02
N ALA A 119 -23.88 16.54 -2.28
CA ALA A 119 -24.75 16.38 -3.43
C ALA A 119 -25.17 14.91 -3.60
N ALA A 120 -26.24 14.70 -4.36
CA ALA A 120 -26.60 13.39 -4.89
C ALA A 120 -25.42 12.78 -5.69
N PRO A 121 -25.41 11.44 -5.91
CA PRO A 121 -24.35 10.79 -6.67
C PRO A 121 -24.10 11.50 -8.00
N SER A 122 -22.84 11.83 -8.26
CA SER A 122 -22.44 12.57 -9.46
C SER A 122 -22.21 11.60 -10.61
N TYR A 123 -22.80 11.90 -11.77
CA TYR A 123 -22.66 11.10 -12.98
C TYR A 123 -22.08 11.93 -14.11
N TYR A 124 -21.03 11.44 -14.74
CA TYR A 124 -20.33 12.12 -15.81
C TYR A 124 -20.38 11.32 -17.10
N LYS A 125 -20.62 12.03 -18.21
CA LYS A 125 -20.60 11.45 -19.54
C LYS A 125 -19.15 11.25 -20.00
N ILE A 126 -18.83 10.05 -20.46
CA ILE A 126 -17.55 9.77 -21.12
C ILE A 126 -17.55 10.47 -22.48
N GLY A 127 -16.46 11.17 -22.78
CA GLY A 127 -16.32 12.04 -23.96
C GLY A 127 -16.54 13.52 -23.69
N GLU A 128 -16.83 13.92 -22.44
CA GLU A 128 -16.99 15.30 -22.01
C GLU A 128 -15.94 15.70 -20.96
N PHE A 129 -15.85 16.99 -20.67
CA PHE A 129 -15.03 17.51 -19.59
C PHE A 129 -15.65 17.25 -18.22
N VAL A 130 -14.85 16.74 -17.30
CA VAL A 130 -15.24 16.51 -15.91
C VAL A 130 -14.40 17.39 -15.00
N THR A 131 -15.02 18.23 -14.18
CA THR A 131 -14.28 19.15 -13.29
C THR A 131 -14.46 18.75 -11.84
N PHE A 132 -13.33 18.65 -11.13
CA PHE A 132 -13.26 18.42 -9.71
C PHE A 132 -12.63 19.64 -9.03
N GLY A 133 -13.20 20.09 -7.92
CA GLY A 133 -12.70 21.23 -7.18
C GLY A 133 -12.82 21.00 -5.67
N TRP A 134 -11.82 21.45 -4.92
CA TRP A 134 -11.75 21.21 -3.48
C TRP A 134 -10.90 22.25 -2.75
N ASN A 135 -11.02 22.25 -1.42
CA ASN A 135 -10.08 22.92 -0.51
C ASN A 135 -9.32 21.89 0.30
N TYR A 136 -8.11 22.26 0.68
CA TYR A 136 -7.30 21.49 1.61
C TYR A 136 -7.70 21.78 3.07
N THR A 137 -7.66 20.76 3.93
CA THR A 137 -7.94 20.89 5.36
C THR A 137 -6.83 20.32 6.22
N SER A 138 -6.61 20.95 7.39
CA SER A 138 -5.71 20.45 8.43
C SER A 138 -4.26 20.17 7.97
N LEU A 139 -3.78 20.85 6.93
CA LEU A 139 -2.39 20.73 6.48
C LEU A 139 -1.46 21.58 7.35
N SER A 140 -0.59 20.91 8.08
CA SER A 140 0.52 21.55 8.82
C SER A 140 1.81 21.52 8.01
N VAL A 141 2.02 20.46 7.21
CA VAL A 141 3.12 20.34 6.25
C VAL A 141 2.54 20.20 4.86
N SER A 142 2.76 21.21 4.03
CA SER A 142 2.36 21.17 2.62
C SER A 142 3.24 20.18 1.85
N PRO A 143 2.65 19.22 1.11
CA PRO A 143 3.39 18.44 0.13
C PRO A 143 3.94 19.34 -0.98
N THR A 144 4.92 18.84 -1.72
CA THR A 144 5.56 19.56 -2.84
C THR A 144 4.60 19.66 -4.02
N ALA A 145 3.89 18.56 -4.30
CA ALA A 145 2.83 18.47 -5.28
C ALA A 145 1.88 17.31 -4.93
N VAL A 146 0.73 17.26 -5.60
CA VAL A 146 -0.18 16.12 -5.55
C VAL A 146 -0.45 15.56 -6.94
N ASP A 147 -0.69 14.26 -6.98
CA ASP A 147 -1.23 13.57 -8.14
C ASP A 147 -2.72 13.32 -7.94
N ILE A 148 -3.47 13.43 -9.02
CA ILE A 148 -4.91 13.22 -9.08
C ILE A 148 -5.22 12.15 -10.11
N VAL A 149 -5.89 11.10 -9.65
CA VAL A 149 -6.23 9.95 -10.46
C VAL A 149 -7.66 9.50 -10.15
N ALA A 150 -8.27 8.79 -11.09
CA ALA A 150 -9.52 8.07 -10.87
C ALA A 150 -9.21 6.57 -10.82
N SER A 151 -9.68 5.87 -9.80
CA SER A 151 -9.55 4.41 -9.69
C SER A 151 -10.88 3.74 -10.01
N CYS A 152 -10.86 2.71 -10.86
CA CYS A 152 -12.03 1.88 -11.14
C CYS A 152 -11.84 0.48 -10.55
N GLN A 153 -12.71 0.11 -9.60
CA GLN A 153 -12.65 -1.19 -8.95
C GLN A 153 -13.04 -2.36 -9.85
N ARG A 154 -13.73 -2.09 -10.97
CA ARG A 154 -14.23 -3.16 -11.85
C ARG A 154 -13.15 -3.78 -12.72
N ASN A 155 -12.13 -3.01 -13.07
CA ASN A 155 -11.02 -3.47 -13.89
C ASN A 155 -9.65 -3.29 -13.22
N ASP A 156 -9.64 -2.86 -11.96
CA ASP A 156 -8.45 -2.61 -11.15
C ASP A 156 -7.46 -1.63 -11.84
N GLN A 157 -7.99 -0.63 -12.56
CA GLN A 157 -7.19 0.36 -13.27
C GLN A 157 -7.25 1.73 -12.61
N VAL A 158 -6.13 2.43 -12.70
CA VAL A 158 -5.97 3.82 -12.25
C VAL A 158 -5.75 4.71 -13.48
N TYR A 159 -6.59 5.70 -13.62
CA TYR A 159 -6.63 6.64 -14.73
C TYR A 159 -6.10 7.99 -14.27
N THR A 160 -4.99 8.44 -14.86
CA THR A 160 -4.41 9.73 -14.53
C THR A 160 -5.31 10.88 -15.01
N ILE A 161 -5.69 11.76 -14.08
CA ILE A 161 -6.40 13.00 -14.38
C ILE A 161 -5.41 14.16 -14.52
N ALA A 162 -4.55 14.33 -13.51
CA ALA A 162 -3.48 15.32 -13.51
C ALA A 162 -2.35 14.85 -12.58
N MET A 163 -1.12 15.17 -12.95
CA MET A 163 0.08 14.82 -12.18
C MET A 163 0.80 16.07 -11.73
N ASN A 164 1.55 15.96 -10.64
CA ASN A 164 2.49 16.97 -10.15
C ASN A 164 1.85 18.37 -10.03
N GLN A 165 0.67 18.43 -9.42
CA GLN A 165 -0.06 19.67 -9.21
C GLN A 165 0.42 20.38 -7.94
N SER A 166 0.86 21.63 -8.08
CA SER A 166 1.18 22.50 -6.95
C SER A 166 -0.07 22.85 -6.14
N LEU A 167 0.07 22.98 -4.83
CA LEU A 167 -1.05 23.28 -3.95
C LEU A 167 -1.36 24.77 -3.95
N ASN A 168 -2.60 25.09 -4.30
CA ASN A 168 -3.20 26.41 -4.13
C ASN A 168 -4.31 26.35 -3.08
N GLY A 169 -4.81 27.50 -2.60
CA GLY A 169 -5.87 27.55 -1.59
C GLY A 169 -7.11 26.75 -2.00
N THR A 170 -7.74 27.15 -3.10
CA THR A 170 -8.79 26.38 -3.77
C THR A 170 -8.21 25.74 -5.02
N GLN A 171 -8.25 24.41 -5.05
CA GLN A 171 -7.75 23.62 -6.17
C GLN A 171 -8.91 23.21 -7.07
N ALA A 172 -8.67 23.23 -8.38
CA ALA A 172 -9.58 22.67 -9.36
C ALA A 172 -8.79 21.98 -10.48
N VAL A 173 -9.34 20.89 -10.99
CA VAL A 173 -8.78 20.13 -12.11
C VAL A 173 -9.91 19.72 -13.05
N THR A 174 -9.65 19.81 -14.34
CA THR A 174 -10.57 19.37 -15.39
C THR A 174 -9.97 18.20 -16.15
N TRP A 175 -10.70 17.09 -16.18
CA TRP A 175 -10.36 15.89 -16.92
C TRP A 175 -11.08 15.89 -18.27
N ASP A 176 -10.32 15.87 -19.36
CA ASP A 176 -10.85 15.64 -20.70
C ASP A 176 -10.95 14.14 -20.98
N THR A 177 -12.13 13.57 -20.74
CA THR A 177 -12.36 12.14 -20.93
C THR A 177 -12.43 11.75 -22.41
N GLY A 178 -12.72 12.70 -23.30
CA GLY A 178 -12.74 12.48 -24.75
C GLY A 178 -11.33 12.38 -25.31
N ALA A 179 -10.45 13.33 -24.96
CA ALA A 179 -9.04 13.29 -25.33
C ALA A 179 -8.35 12.04 -24.75
N TYR A 180 -8.65 11.70 -23.48
CA TYR A 180 -8.15 10.48 -22.87
C TYR A 180 -8.52 9.24 -23.70
N GLN A 181 -9.81 9.05 -24.00
CA GLN A 181 -10.29 7.89 -24.76
C GLN A 181 -9.70 7.80 -26.17
N SER A 182 -9.35 8.93 -26.79
CA SER A 182 -8.77 8.94 -28.14
C SER A 182 -7.34 8.38 -28.21
N THR A 183 -6.61 8.37 -27.08
CA THR A 183 -5.20 7.95 -27.01
C THR A 183 -4.95 6.78 -26.06
N ALA A 184 -5.91 6.48 -25.19
CA ALA A 184 -5.76 5.46 -24.15
C ALA A 184 -5.77 4.04 -24.71
N THR A 185 -4.82 3.22 -24.25
CA THR A 185 -4.82 1.76 -24.49
C THR A 185 -5.89 1.06 -23.66
N VAL A 186 -6.19 1.59 -22.48
CA VAL A 186 -7.22 1.08 -21.57
C VAL A 186 -8.40 2.06 -21.60
N PRO A 187 -9.55 1.65 -22.17
CA PRO A 187 -10.69 2.55 -22.30
C PRO A 187 -11.41 2.77 -20.97
N LEU A 188 -12.03 3.94 -20.83
CA LEU A 188 -12.94 4.23 -19.72
C LEU A 188 -14.20 3.38 -19.84
N LEU A 189 -14.55 2.72 -18.74
CA LEU A 189 -15.75 1.90 -18.58
C LEU A 189 -16.93 2.73 -18.05
N THR A 190 -18.15 2.31 -18.37
CA THR A 190 -19.38 2.83 -17.76
C THR A 190 -19.58 2.16 -16.40
N GLU A 191 -18.95 2.72 -15.38
CA GLU A 191 -18.89 2.14 -14.04
C GLU A 191 -18.69 3.24 -12.98
N THR A 192 -18.64 2.87 -11.70
CA THR A 192 -18.27 3.77 -10.60
C THR A 192 -16.76 3.87 -10.45
N TYR A 193 -16.28 5.09 -10.23
CA TYR A 193 -14.89 5.45 -10.02
C TYR A 193 -14.73 6.14 -8.67
N THR A 194 -13.56 6.00 -8.07
CA THR A 194 -13.14 6.72 -6.87
C THR A 194 -12.11 7.76 -7.27
N LEU A 195 -12.35 9.03 -6.93
CA LEU A 195 -11.34 10.06 -7.06
C LEU A 195 -10.28 9.84 -5.99
N VAL A 196 -9.03 9.69 -6.41
CA VAL A 196 -7.89 9.53 -5.52
C VAL A 196 -6.92 10.69 -5.70
N VAL A 197 -6.56 11.35 -4.59
CA VAL A 197 -5.55 12.41 -4.56
C VAL A 197 -4.51 12.04 -3.54
N TYR A 198 -3.23 12.06 -3.91
CA TYR A 198 -2.13 11.67 -3.03
C TYR A 198 -0.91 12.57 -3.22
N ASP A 199 -0.06 12.62 -2.19
CA ASP A 199 1.23 13.32 -2.22
C ASP A 199 2.23 12.55 -3.10
N VAL A 200 2.85 13.23 -4.07
CA VAL A 200 3.83 12.65 -4.99
C VAL A 200 5.00 11.98 -4.28
N ASP A 201 5.42 12.52 -3.13
CA ASP A 201 6.58 12.04 -2.38
C ASP A 201 6.25 10.79 -1.52
N LYS A 202 4.96 10.50 -1.32
CA LYS A 202 4.48 9.40 -0.47
C LYS A 202 3.81 8.29 -1.27
N GLY A 203 3.18 8.62 -2.39
CA GLY A 203 2.48 7.70 -3.27
C GLY A 203 1.05 7.37 -2.84
N ILE A 204 0.35 6.64 -3.71
CA ILE A 204 -1.10 6.36 -3.60
C ILE A 204 -1.50 5.45 -2.43
N SER A 205 -0.56 4.66 -1.90
CA SER A 205 -0.79 3.74 -0.77
C SER A 205 -0.23 4.27 0.55
N ALA A 206 0.10 5.57 0.62
CA ALA A 206 0.69 6.16 1.80
C ALA A 206 -0.25 6.12 3.01
N THR A 207 0.29 5.76 4.17
CA THR A 207 -0.44 5.84 5.43
C THR A 207 -0.54 7.29 5.90
N ALA A 208 -1.75 7.71 6.30
CA ALA A 208 -1.99 9.03 6.86
C ALA A 208 -1.12 9.27 8.10
N SER A 209 -0.46 10.43 8.16
CA SER A 209 0.42 10.83 9.27
C SER A 209 -0.03 12.19 9.82
N PRO A 210 0.10 12.45 11.14
CA PRO A 210 -0.30 13.70 11.77
C PRO A 210 0.25 14.94 11.04
N GLY A 211 -0.61 15.88 10.65
CA GLY A 211 -0.24 17.14 10.00
C GLY A 211 0.26 17.03 8.55
N TYR A 212 0.50 15.83 8.02
CA TYR A 212 0.81 15.59 6.60
C TYR A 212 -0.45 15.33 5.80
N PHE A 213 -0.38 15.54 4.50
CA PHE A 213 -1.46 15.17 3.59
C PHE A 213 -1.68 13.65 3.58
N GLY A 214 -2.90 13.23 3.94
CA GLY A 214 -3.34 11.86 3.76
C GLY A 214 -3.90 11.64 2.35
N VAL A 215 -3.81 10.40 1.87
CA VAL A 215 -4.46 10.01 0.61
C VAL A 215 -5.97 10.26 0.73
N PHE A 216 -6.51 11.02 -0.20
CA PHE A 216 -7.95 11.23 -0.32
C PHE A 216 -8.53 10.21 -1.27
N ASN A 217 -9.53 9.45 -0.84
CA ASN A 217 -10.21 8.41 -1.63
C ASN A 217 -11.69 8.25 -1.22
N GLN A 218 -12.28 9.31 -0.65
CA GLN A 218 -13.62 9.27 -0.05
C GLN A 218 -14.73 9.70 -1.03
N PHE A 219 -14.37 10.18 -2.22
CA PHE A 219 -15.33 10.64 -3.22
C PHE A 219 -15.47 9.64 -4.36
N THR A 220 -16.71 9.21 -4.63
CA THR A 220 -17.06 8.30 -5.72
C THR A 220 -18.00 8.97 -6.71
N PHE A 221 -17.87 8.62 -7.98
CA PHE A 221 -18.70 9.14 -9.06
C PHE A 221 -18.94 8.07 -10.14
N GLY A 222 -20.09 8.14 -10.79
CA GLY A 222 -20.41 7.26 -11.92
C GLY A 222 -19.93 7.86 -13.23
N MET A 223 -19.42 7.03 -14.13
CA MET A 223 -19.20 7.39 -15.53
C MET A 223 -20.14 6.62 -16.43
N TYR A 224 -20.61 7.24 -17.51
CA TYR A 224 -21.50 6.56 -18.45
C TYR A 224 -21.29 6.98 -19.91
N THR A 225 -21.60 6.06 -20.82
CA THR A 225 -21.72 6.33 -22.25
C THR A 225 -23.21 6.41 -22.63
N PRO A 226 -23.71 7.53 -23.18
CA PRO A 226 -25.10 7.63 -23.57
C PRO A 226 -25.38 6.69 -24.75
N LYS A 227 -26.55 6.05 -24.71
CA LYS A 227 -27.05 5.30 -25.86
C LYS A 227 -27.68 6.27 -26.87
N PRO A 228 -27.50 6.06 -28.17
CA PRO A 228 -28.19 6.85 -29.18
C PRO A 228 -29.70 6.68 -29.04
N TYR A 229 -30.46 7.73 -29.38
CA TYR A 229 -31.92 7.70 -29.35
C TYR A 229 -32.45 6.82 -30.48
N THR A 230 -33.31 5.85 -30.14
CA THR A 230 -34.09 5.07 -31.11
C THR A 230 -35.50 5.69 -31.21
N PRO A 231 -35.89 6.25 -32.37
CA PRO A 231 -37.23 6.81 -32.54
C PRO A 231 -38.33 5.77 -32.32
N LEU A 232 -39.43 6.19 -31.68
CA LEU A 232 -40.68 5.43 -31.69
C LEU A 232 -41.30 5.59 -33.08
N ASN A 233 -41.49 4.46 -33.76
CA ASN A 233 -42.13 4.34 -35.06
C ASN A 233 -43.66 4.39 -34.98
#